data_AF-A0A6L5BQ51-F1
#
_entry.id   AF-A0A6L5BQ51-F1
#
_cell.length_a   1.000
_cell.length_b   1.000
_cell.length_c   1.000
_cell.angle_alpha   90.00
_cell.angle_beta   90.00
_cell.angle_gamma   90.00
#
_symmetry.space_group_name_H-M   'P 1'
#
loop_
_entity.id
_entity.type
_entity.pdbx_description
1 polymer ?
#
loop_
_entity_poly.entity_id
_entity_poly.type
_entity_poly.pdbx_seq_one_letter_code
_entity_poly.pdbx_strand_id
1 'polypeptide(L)'
;MSLKALKAEIKRIADKIGIDEEMVVLIVLAVVNCSKTPIDLPETVGHLVNYRIADLNVPLYFPFCEMSSSEAEDMAKAMILHVRTVERPKGPGQVGIMDMRPFPPQGAWRMRRPDEGVSVAEYVAKQYFQIVEARNEHP
;
A
#
# COMPACT_ATOMS: atom_id res chain seq x y z
N MET A 1 11.12 -7.21 -24.41
CA MET A 1 11.83 -6.15 -25.17
C MET A 1 13.10 -5.80 -24.40
N SER A 2 14.26 -5.65 -25.04
CA SER A 2 15.51 -5.36 -24.31
C SER A 2 15.66 -3.85 -24.02
N LEU A 3 16.40 -3.51 -22.96
CA LEU A 3 16.66 -2.11 -22.57
C LEU A 3 17.29 -1.28 -23.71
N LYS A 4 18.12 -1.93 -24.54
CA LYS A 4 18.75 -1.34 -25.72
C LYS A 4 17.72 -0.97 -26.80
N ALA A 5 16.76 -1.85 -27.06
CA ALA A 5 15.69 -1.61 -28.03
C ALA A 5 14.78 -0.46 -27.57
N LEU A 6 14.47 -0.41 -26.27
CA LEU A 6 13.67 0.66 -25.67
C LEU A 6 14.38 2.03 -25.80
N LYS A 7 15.68 2.09 -25.50
CA LYS A 7 16.48 3.32 -25.64
C LYS A 7 16.54 3.84 -27.09
N ALA A 8 16.66 2.94 -28.06
CA ALA A 8 16.65 3.29 -29.48
C ALA A 8 15.28 3.85 -29.91
N GLU A 9 14.20 3.24 -29.43
CA GLU A 9 12.84 3.69 -29.74
C GLU A 9 12.52 5.04 -29.12
N ILE A 10 12.97 5.28 -27.88
CA ILE A 10 12.89 6.59 -27.21
C ILE A 10 13.61 7.67 -28.01
N LYS A 11 14.85 7.40 -28.44
CA LYS A 11 15.64 8.35 -29.23
C LYS A 11 14.93 8.68 -30.55
N ARG A 12 14.40 7.65 -31.22
CA ARG A 12 13.62 7.81 -32.46
C ARG A 12 12.38 8.68 -32.28
N ILE A 13 11.69 8.56 -31.13
CA ILE A 13 10.52 9.37 -30.80
C ILE A 13 10.93 10.81 -30.49
N ALA A 14 11.99 11.02 -29.69
CA ALA A 14 12.51 12.34 -29.36
C ALA A 14 12.95 13.12 -30.61
N ASP A 15 13.71 12.47 -31.50
CA ASP A 15 14.17 13.07 -32.77
C ASP A 15 12.99 13.46 -33.68
N LYS A 16 11.88 12.71 -33.62
CA LYS A 16 10.66 13.00 -34.41
C LYS A 16 9.85 14.18 -33.89
N ILE A 17 9.96 14.52 -32.61
CA ILE A 17 9.19 15.61 -32.01
C ILE A 17 9.89 16.96 -32.23
N GLY A 18 11.13 16.96 -32.77
CA GLY A 18 11.81 18.19 -33.19
C GLY A 18 12.15 19.13 -32.04
N ILE A 19 12.41 18.58 -30.86
CA ILE A 19 12.73 19.36 -29.66
C ILE A 19 14.21 19.70 -29.70
N ASP A 20 14.52 20.90 -30.19
CA ASP A 20 15.77 21.57 -29.82
C ASP A 20 15.69 21.92 -28.32
N GLU A 21 16.57 21.30 -27.54
CA GLU A 21 17.07 21.73 -26.22
C GLU A 21 16.08 21.99 -25.05
N GLU A 22 14.83 21.54 -25.07
CA GLU A 22 14.05 21.44 -23.82
C GLU A 22 14.27 20.10 -23.10
N MET A 23 14.42 20.17 -21.77
CA MET A 23 14.72 19.02 -20.92
C MET A 23 13.56 18.01 -20.94
N VAL A 24 13.64 17.00 -21.81
CA VAL A 24 12.63 15.93 -21.90
C VAL A 24 12.80 14.99 -20.71
N VAL A 25 11.91 15.11 -19.71
CA VAL A 25 11.81 14.13 -18.63
C VAL A 25 11.05 12.92 -19.15
N LEU A 26 11.79 11.87 -19.50
CA LEU A 26 11.21 10.60 -19.89
C LEU A 26 10.86 9.78 -18.64
N ILE A 27 9.58 9.74 -18.29
CA ILE A 27 9.07 8.83 -17.26
C ILE A 27 8.74 7.48 -17.92
N VAL A 28 9.60 6.49 -17.71
CA VAL A 28 9.35 5.11 -18.18
C VAL A 28 8.49 4.38 -17.14
N LEU A 29 7.20 4.22 -17.43
CA LEU A 29 6.30 3.39 -16.65
C LEU A 29 6.38 1.94 -17.15
N ALA A 30 7.17 1.12 -16.46
CA ALA A 30 7.19 -0.32 -16.69
C ALA A 30 6.02 -0.97 -15.96
N VAL A 31 4.93 -1.26 -16.69
CA VAL A 31 3.80 -2.04 -16.16
C VAL A 31 4.10 -3.52 -16.35
N VAL A 32 4.46 -4.19 -15.26
CA VAL A 32 4.66 -5.65 -15.27
C VAL A 32 3.34 -6.31 -14.89
N ASN A 33 2.81 -7.18 -15.76
CA ASN A 33 1.68 -8.03 -15.43
C ASN A 33 2.19 -9.22 -14.59
N CYS A 34 2.08 -9.08 -13.27
CA CYS A 34 2.60 -10.07 -12.31
C CYS A 34 1.64 -11.24 -12.06
N SER A 35 0.56 -11.39 -12.83
CA SER A 35 -0.48 -12.42 -12.57
C SER A 35 0.02 -13.86 -12.61
N LYS A 36 1.23 -14.13 -13.13
CA LYS A 36 1.75 -15.48 -13.37
C LYS A 36 3.19 -15.72 -12.88
N THR A 37 3.82 -14.75 -12.23
CA THR A 37 5.21 -14.90 -11.78
C THR A 37 5.36 -14.23 -10.43
N PRO A 38 5.80 -14.95 -9.37
CA PRO A 38 6.08 -14.33 -8.10
C PRO A 38 7.23 -13.33 -8.33
N ILE A 39 6.89 -12.05 -8.30
CA ILE A 39 7.92 -11.03 -8.21
C ILE A 39 8.30 -10.98 -6.75
N ASP A 40 9.59 -11.15 -6.46
CA ASP A 40 10.17 -10.83 -5.17
C ASP A 40 10.11 -9.30 -5.01
N LEU A 41 8.95 -8.82 -4.56
CA LEU A 41 8.67 -7.40 -4.44
C LEU A 41 9.39 -6.85 -3.21
N PRO A 42 9.99 -5.65 -3.28
CA PRO A 42 10.65 -5.07 -2.13
C PRO A 42 9.67 -4.90 -0.97
N GLU A 43 10.11 -5.21 0.25
CA GLU A 43 9.31 -4.98 1.47
C GLU A 43 8.88 -3.52 1.66
N THR A 44 9.61 -2.60 1.02
CA THR A 44 9.38 -1.16 1.10
C THR A 44 8.22 -0.69 0.23
N VAL A 45 7.74 -1.51 -0.72
CA VAL A 45 6.64 -1.13 -1.62
C VAL A 45 5.35 -1.82 -1.21
N GLY A 46 4.28 -1.05 -1.07
CA GLY A 46 2.99 -1.56 -0.62
C GLY A 46 1.90 -0.51 -0.64
N HIS A 47 0.72 -0.91 -0.16
CA HIS A 47 -0.38 0.03 0.08
C HIS A 47 -0.26 0.67 1.46
N LEU A 48 -0.74 1.90 1.56
CA LEU A 48 -0.89 2.64 2.80
C LEU A 48 -2.34 3.09 2.93
N VAL A 49 -2.93 2.85 4.10
CA VAL A 49 -4.21 3.41 4.50
C VAL A 49 -4.02 4.15 5.81
N ASN A 50 -4.20 5.46 5.81
CA ASN A 50 -4.25 6.22 7.05
C ASN A 50 -5.68 6.21 7.58
N TYR A 51 -5.90 5.59 8.75
CA TYR A 51 -7.23 5.44 9.33
C TYR A 51 -7.25 5.79 10.80
N ARG A 52 -8.35 6.41 11.25
CA ARG A 52 -8.53 6.75 12.65
C ARG A 52 -8.86 5.51 13.47
N ILE A 53 -8.03 5.24 14.47
CA ILE A 53 -8.18 4.17 15.47
C ILE A 53 -7.93 4.82 16.83
N ALA A 54 -8.87 4.65 17.77
CA ALA A 54 -8.85 5.23 19.10
C ALA A 54 -8.55 6.75 19.09
N ASP A 55 -9.28 7.48 18.23
CA ASP A 55 -9.18 8.93 17.98
C ASP A 55 -7.87 9.44 17.34
N LEU A 56 -6.95 8.56 16.94
CA LEU A 56 -5.69 8.93 16.29
C LEU A 56 -5.56 8.34 14.89
N ASN A 57 -4.94 9.11 13.98
CA ASN A 57 -4.64 8.64 12.63
C ASN A 57 -3.47 7.65 12.67
N VAL A 58 -3.74 6.39 12.35
CA VAL A 58 -2.76 5.32 12.29
C VAL A 58 -2.45 4.99 10.82
N PRO A 59 -1.19 5.11 10.38
CA PRO A 59 -0.78 4.65 9.06
C PRO A 59 -0.68 3.12 9.04
N LEU A 60 -1.66 2.45 8.45
CA LEU A 60 -1.65 1.01 8.20
C LEU A 60 -0.95 0.72 6.88
N TYR A 61 0.13 -0.06 6.92
CA TYR A 61 0.95 -0.39 5.75
C TYR A 61 0.82 -1.86 5.38
N PHE A 62 0.58 -2.15 4.10
CA PHE A 62 0.32 -3.47 3.53
C PHE A 62 1.39 -3.77 2.47
N PRO A 63 2.48 -4.47 2.83
CA PRO A 63 3.59 -4.74 1.91
C PRO A 63 3.18 -5.69 0.79
N PHE A 64 3.62 -5.43 -0.45
CA PHE A 64 3.31 -6.33 -1.57
C PHE A 64 4.07 -7.66 -1.54
N CYS A 65 5.15 -7.74 -0.75
CA CYS A 65 5.83 -9.00 -0.48
C CYS A 65 5.00 -9.95 0.42
N GLU A 66 4.06 -9.42 1.20
CA GLU A 66 3.21 -10.19 2.12
C GLU A 66 1.89 -10.60 1.46
N MET A 67 1.30 -9.67 0.70
CA MET A 67 -0.05 -9.81 0.17
C MET A 67 -0.26 -9.03 -1.13
N SER A 68 -1.19 -9.48 -1.95
CA SER A 68 -1.65 -8.80 -3.16
C SER A 68 -2.48 -7.54 -2.83
N SER A 69 -2.68 -6.66 -3.82
CA SER A 69 -3.56 -5.49 -3.68
C SER A 69 -4.99 -5.83 -3.26
N SER A 70 -5.55 -6.94 -3.76
CA SER A 70 -6.89 -7.38 -3.38
C SER A 70 -6.97 -7.87 -1.94
N GLU A 71 -5.97 -8.65 -1.51
CA GLU A 71 -5.88 -9.10 -0.11
C GLU A 71 -5.68 -7.91 0.85
N ALA A 72 -4.87 -6.92 0.46
CA ALA A 72 -4.69 -5.68 1.22
C ALA A 72 -5.99 -4.87 1.32
N GLU A 73 -6.76 -4.78 0.21
CA GLU A 73 -8.06 -4.10 0.20
C GLU A 73 -9.06 -4.78 1.13
N ASP A 74 -9.17 -6.11 1.08
CA ASP A 74 -10.06 -6.90 1.93
C ASP A 74 -9.68 -6.76 3.41
N MET A 75 -8.37 -6.76 3.72
CA MET A 75 -7.88 -6.57 5.07
C MET A 75 -8.11 -5.15 5.59
N ALA A 76 -7.89 -4.13 4.77
CA ALA A 76 -8.18 -2.74 5.11
C ALA A 76 -9.68 -2.53 5.38
N LYS A 77 -10.56 -3.09 4.53
CA LYS A 77 -12.01 -3.08 4.75
C LYS A 77 -12.38 -3.77 6.07
N ALA A 78 -11.82 -4.93 6.35
CA ALA A 78 -12.09 -5.66 7.59
C ALA A 78 -11.68 -4.86 8.82
N MET A 79 -10.50 -4.21 8.79
CA MET A 79 -10.06 -3.31 9.87
C MET A 79 -11.01 -2.13 10.05
N ILE A 80 -11.38 -1.43 8.97
CA ILE A 80 -12.31 -0.29 9.02
C ILE A 80 -13.67 -0.70 9.59
N LEU A 81 -14.20 -1.85 9.18
CA LEU A 81 -15.45 -2.39 9.70
C LEU A 81 -15.34 -2.74 11.19
N HIS A 82 -14.23 -3.35 11.61
CA HIS A 82 -13.97 -3.68 13.00
C HIS A 82 -13.92 -2.43 13.88
N VAL A 83 -13.13 -1.43 13.49
CA VAL A 83 -13.02 -0.13 14.18
C VAL A 83 -14.39 0.53 14.32
N ARG A 84 -15.17 0.60 13.23
CA ARG A 84 -16.52 1.19 13.27
C ARG A 84 -17.46 0.44 14.21
N THR A 85 -17.32 -0.88 14.30
CA THR A 85 -18.16 -1.74 15.15
C THR A 85 -17.82 -1.55 16.63
N VAL A 86 -16.52 -1.47 16.96
CA VAL A 86 -16.02 -1.36 18.33
C VAL A 86 -16.14 0.06 18.86
N GLU A 87 -15.68 1.06 18.11
CA GLU A 87 -15.60 2.45 18.58
C GLU A 87 -16.93 3.21 18.44
N ARG A 88 -17.81 2.78 17.53
CA ARG A 88 -19.12 3.41 17.27
C ARG A 88 -19.02 4.94 17.13
N PRO A 89 -18.25 5.45 16.16
CA PRO A 89 -18.01 6.88 16.00
C PRO A 89 -19.32 7.65 15.79
N LYS A 90 -19.47 8.80 16.46
CA LYS A 90 -20.70 9.61 16.44
C LYS A 90 -20.88 10.44 15.15
N GLY A 91 -19.84 10.55 14.32
CA GLY A 91 -19.82 11.36 13.10
C GLY A 91 -19.77 10.53 11.82
N PRO A 92 -19.73 11.18 10.64
CA PRO A 92 -19.47 10.48 9.39
C PRO A 92 -18.14 9.72 9.50
N GLY A 93 -18.17 8.42 9.22
CA GLY A 93 -16.98 7.59 9.28
C GLY A 93 -15.92 8.10 8.31
N GLN A 94 -14.66 8.09 8.73
CA GLN A 94 -13.55 8.37 7.83
C GLN A 94 -13.59 7.38 6.66
N VAL A 95 -13.30 7.89 5.46
CA VAL A 95 -13.08 7.07 4.26
C VAL A 95 -11.62 6.62 4.27
N GLY A 96 -11.39 5.31 4.15
CA GLY A 96 -10.05 4.77 3.95
C GLY A 96 -9.63 4.96 2.50
N ILE A 97 -8.53 5.70 2.28
CA ILE A 97 -7.91 5.85 0.96
C ILE A 97 -6.72 4.92 0.92
N MET A 98 -6.64 4.08 -0.11
CA MET A 98 -5.57 3.12 -0.29
C MET A 98 -4.59 3.66 -1.35
N ASP A 99 -3.49 4.24 -0.87
CA ASP A 99 -2.43 4.79 -1.72
C ASP A 99 -1.28 3.79 -1.86
N MET A 100 -0.71 3.66 -3.06
CA MET A 100 0.54 2.94 -3.24
C MET A 100 1.72 3.82 -2.81
N ARG A 101 2.62 3.29 -1.97
CA ARG A 101 3.81 4.01 -1.48
C ARG A 101 5.07 3.18 -1.74
N PRO A 102 6.18 3.82 -2.19
CA PRO A 102 7.46 3.14 -2.39
C PRO A 102 8.26 2.91 -1.10
N PHE A 103 7.83 3.51 0.02
CA PHE A 103 8.38 3.33 1.37
C PHE A 103 7.27 3.48 2.43
N PRO A 104 7.26 2.66 3.50
CA PRO A 104 6.36 2.88 4.63
C PRO A 104 6.76 4.16 5.39
N PRO A 105 5.80 4.98 5.83
CA PRO A 105 6.06 6.07 6.77
C PRO A 105 6.70 5.54 8.06
N GLN A 106 7.51 6.38 8.72
CA GLN A 106 8.02 6.06 10.05
C GLN A 106 6.85 5.83 11.03
N GLY A 107 6.91 4.75 11.80
CA GLY A 107 5.86 4.39 12.75
C GLY A 107 4.61 3.79 12.11
N ALA A 108 4.63 3.47 10.80
CA ALA A 108 3.51 2.77 10.17
C ALA A 108 3.31 1.37 10.77
N TRP A 109 2.06 1.05 11.07
CA TRP A 109 1.68 -0.27 11.54
C TRP A 109 1.70 -1.24 10.37
N ARG A 110 2.68 -2.16 10.37
CA ARG A 110 2.89 -3.09 9.26
C ARG A 110 1.98 -4.30 9.42
N MET A 111 1.01 -4.40 8.51
CA MET A 111 0.10 -5.53 8.40
C MET A 111 0.82 -6.69 7.69
N ARG A 112 0.52 -7.93 8.11
CA ARG A 112 1.05 -9.17 7.53
C ARG A 112 -0.10 -10.03 7.04
N ARG A 113 0.21 -11.02 6.19
CA ARG A 113 -0.77 -12.05 5.87
C ARG A 113 -1.13 -12.82 7.16
N PRO A 114 -2.41 -13.11 7.43
CA PRO A 114 -2.79 -13.97 8.55
C PRO A 114 -2.14 -15.35 8.44
N ASP A 115 -1.80 -15.95 9.58
CA ASP A 115 -1.31 -17.32 9.63
C ASP A 115 -2.38 -18.31 9.12
N GLU A 116 -1.94 -19.49 8.65
CA GLU A 116 -2.85 -20.51 8.16
C GLU A 116 -3.88 -20.92 9.22
N GLY A 117 -5.16 -20.92 8.85
CA GLY A 117 -6.27 -21.21 9.76
C GLY A 117 -6.79 -20.00 10.56
N VAL A 118 -6.15 -18.84 10.49
CA VAL A 118 -6.65 -17.59 11.10
C VAL A 118 -7.48 -16.82 10.09
N SER A 119 -8.71 -16.48 10.46
CA SER A 119 -9.54 -15.65 9.58
C SER A 119 -9.05 -14.20 9.56
N VAL A 120 -9.28 -13.49 8.45
CA VAL A 120 -8.95 -12.06 8.35
C VAL A 120 -9.61 -11.26 9.47
N ALA A 121 -10.85 -11.59 9.85
CA ALA A 121 -11.60 -10.92 10.92
C ALA A 121 -10.94 -11.08 12.30
N GLU A 122 -10.50 -12.29 12.64
CA GLU A 122 -9.77 -12.54 13.91
C GLU A 122 -8.41 -11.85 13.91
N TYR A 123 -7.70 -11.89 12.78
CA TYR A 123 -6.42 -11.22 12.62
C TYR A 123 -6.55 -9.71 12.84
N VAL A 124 -7.50 -9.03 12.17
CA VAL A 124 -7.67 -7.57 12.33
C VAL A 124 -8.13 -7.18 13.72
N ALA A 125 -8.96 -8.00 14.38
CA ALA A 125 -9.35 -7.75 15.76
C ALA A 125 -8.13 -7.77 16.69
N LYS A 126 -7.24 -8.77 16.51
CA LYS A 126 -5.96 -8.83 17.25
C LYS A 126 -5.08 -7.62 16.96
N GLN A 127 -4.93 -7.24 15.70
CA GLN A 127 -4.12 -6.07 15.31
C GLN A 127 -4.68 -4.78 15.92
N TYR A 128 -6.00 -4.60 15.94
CA TYR A 128 -6.65 -3.47 16.59
C TYR A 128 -6.26 -3.35 18.07
N PHE A 129 -6.36 -4.45 18.82
CA PHE A 129 -5.96 -4.44 20.24
C PHE A 129 -4.48 -4.10 20.42
N GLN A 130 -3.59 -4.67 19.60
CA GLN A 130 -2.17 -4.38 19.65
C GLN A 130 -1.86 -2.90 19.35
N ILE A 131 -2.56 -2.28 18.39
CA ILE A 131 -2.43 -0.85 18.08
C ILE A 131 -2.84 0.00 19.30
N VAL A 132 -3.97 -0.33 19.92
CA VAL A 132 -4.49 0.39 21.10
C VAL A 132 -3.57 0.19 22.31
N GLU A 133 -3.03 -1.00 22.52
CA GLU A 133 -2.09 -1.30 23.61
C GLU A 133 -0.75 -0.60 23.43
N ALA A 134 -0.14 -0.66 22.24
CA ALA A 134 1.14 -0.01 21.95
C ALA A 134 1.11 1.50 22.18
N ARG A 135 -0.07 2.12 22.01
CA ARG A 135 -0.30 3.53 22.38
C ARG A 135 -0.17 3.75 23.89
N ASN A 136 -0.74 2.87 24.71
CA ASN A 136 -0.73 3.05 26.17
C ASN A 136 0.70 2.96 26.75
N GLU A 137 1.61 2.29 26.04
CA GLU A 137 3.02 2.17 26.42
C GLU A 137 3.86 3.40 26.01
N HIS A 138 3.42 4.16 25.00
CA HIS A 138 4.11 5.33 24.44
C HIS A 138 3.13 6.49 24.14
N PRO A 139 2.65 7.22 25.16
CA PRO A 139 1.66 8.30 25.03
C PRO A 139 2.16 9.57 24.32
#